data_AF-A0A4E0QY17-F1
#
_entry.id   AF-A0A4E0QY17-F1
#
_cell.length_a   1.000
_cell.length_b   1.000
_cell.length_c   1.000
_cell.angle_alpha   90.00
_cell.angle_beta   90.00
_cell.angle_gamma   90.00
#
_symmetry.space_group_name_H-M   'P 1'
#
loop_
_entity.id
_entity.type
_entity.pdbx_description
1 polymer ?
#
loop_
_entity_poly.entity_id
_entity_poly.type
_entity_poly.pdbx_seq_one_letter_code
_entity_poly.pdbx_strand_id
1 'polypeptide(L)' 'MIGVVIARDREMINFKQMELSQGLFDKLKTQYPEIELVSIGESPIYQDSIWVNIIMPEDE' A
#
# COMPACT_ATOMS: atom_id res chain seq x y z
N MET A 1 10.89 3.38 -5.30
CA MET A 1 9.53 2.81 -5.22
C MET A 1 9.56 1.63 -4.26
N ILE A 2 9.00 1.79 -3.06
CA ILE A 2 8.91 0.70 -2.07
C ILE A 2 7.57 -0.01 -2.32
N GLY A 3 7.61 -1.26 -2.78
CA GLY A 3 6.42 -2.08 -3.00
C GLY A 3 6.18 -3.00 -1.81
N VAL A 4 5.08 -2.82 -1.08
CA VAL A 4 4.64 -3.77 -0.05
C VAL A 4 3.56 -4.68 -0.62
N VAL A 5 3.74 -5.99 -0.45
CA VAL A 5 2.87 -7.05 -1.01
C VAL A 5 2.01 -7.64 0.11
N ILE A 6 0.69 -7.57 -0.05
CA ILE A 6 -0.28 -8.30 0.79
C ILE A 6 -0.96 -9.38 -0.09
N ALA A 7 -0.88 -10.65 0.31
CA ALA A 7 -1.40 -11.81 -0.43
C ALA A 7 -2.93 -11.95 -0.36
N ARG A 8 -3.58 -12.50 -1.41
CA ARG A 8 -5.03 -12.45 -1.64
C ARG A 8 -5.73 -13.82 -1.49
N ASP A 9 -7.04 -13.77 -1.26
CA ASP A 9 -8.02 -14.84 -1.54
C ASP A 9 -9.07 -14.21 -2.47
N ARG A 10 -9.46 -14.89 -3.55
CA ARG A 10 -10.20 -14.34 -4.70
C ARG A 10 -11.43 -13.51 -4.31
N GLU A 11 -11.36 -12.20 -4.51
CA GLU A 11 -12.39 -11.24 -4.97
C GLU A 11 -11.83 -9.82 -4.75
N MET A 12 -12.49 -8.77 -5.26
CA MET A 12 -12.10 -7.34 -5.14
C MET A 12 -11.42 -7.00 -3.81
N ILE A 13 -10.47 -6.04 -3.77
CA ILE A 13 -9.80 -5.61 -2.52
C ILE A 13 -10.85 -5.47 -1.43
N ASN A 14 -10.87 -6.44 -0.51
CA ASN A 14 -11.89 -6.51 0.52
C ASN A 14 -11.64 -5.36 1.52
N PHE A 15 -12.70 -4.85 2.15
CA PHE A 15 -12.62 -3.89 3.24
C PHE A 15 -11.49 -4.19 4.26
N LYS A 16 -11.30 -5.46 4.64
CA LYS A 16 -10.21 -5.88 5.54
C LYS A 16 -8.82 -5.64 4.96
N GLN A 17 -8.63 -5.86 3.67
CA GLN A 17 -7.34 -5.63 2.99
C GLN A 17 -7.03 -4.14 2.88
N MET A 18 -8.06 -3.32 2.67
CA MET A 18 -7.94 -1.87 2.71
C MET A 18 -7.58 -1.37 4.12
N GLU A 19 -8.25 -1.88 5.15
CA GLU A 19 -7.95 -1.56 6.55
C GLU A 19 -6.51 -1.94 6.94
N LEU A 20 -6.05 -3.13 6.55
CA LEU A 20 -4.68 -3.58 6.79
C LEU A 20 -3.65 -2.71 6.06
N SER A 21 -3.93 -2.35 4.81
CA SER A 21 -3.06 -1.47 4.01
C SER A 21 -2.98 -0.08 4.61
N GLN A 22 -4.11 0.46 5.09
CA GLN A 22 -4.17 1.74 5.77
C GLN A 22 -3.40 1.70 7.09
N GLY A 23 -3.57 0.65 7.90
CA GLY A 23 -2.87 0.47 9.16
C GLY A 23 -1.35 0.29 8.98
N LEU A 24 -0.93 -0.37 7.91
CA LEU A 24 0.48 -0.42 7.51
C LEU A 24 1.01 0.98 7.17
N PHE A 25 0.27 1.73 6.34
CA PHE A 25 0.66 3.08 5.96
C PHE A 25 0.78 4.00 7.17
N ASP A 26 -0.15 3.92 8.13
CA ASP A 26 -0.14 4.74 9.35
C ASP A 26 1.12 4.49 10.20
N LYS A 27 1.52 3.21 10.33
CA LYS A 27 2.78 2.82 10.98
C LYS A 27 4.02 3.30 10.23
N LEU A 28 3.99 3.26 8.89
CA LEU A 28 5.07 3.76 8.06
C LEU A 28 5.17 5.28 8.18
N LYS A 29 4.05 6.00 8.20
CA LYS A 29 4.00 7.46 8.33
C LYS A 29 4.48 7.95 9.69
N THR A 30 4.33 7.12 10.74
CA THR A 30 4.93 7.39 12.05
C THR A 30 6.47 7.41 11.99
N GLN A 31 7.08 6.54 11.18
CA GLN A 31 8.55 6.47 11.03
C GLN A 31 9.08 7.40 9.93
N TYR A 32 8.28 7.63 8.89
CA TYR A 32 8.62 8.42 7.72
C TYR A 32 7.47 9.40 7.45
N PRO A 33 7.40 10.55 8.15
CA PRO A 33 6.28 11.48 8.05
C PRO A 33 6.12 12.11 6.66
N GLU A 34 7.22 12.17 5.91
CA GLU A 34 7.30 12.64 4.53
C GLU A 34 6.50 11.79 3.55
N ILE A 35 6.29 10.49 3.83
CA ILE A 35 5.67 9.62 2.83
C ILE A 35 4.18 9.91 2.62
N GLU A 36 3.75 9.75 1.37
CA GLU A 36 2.35 9.92 0.96
C GLU A 36 1.83 8.64 0.28
N LEU A 37 0.62 8.25 0.67
CA LEU A 37 -0.09 7.13 0.07
C LEU A 37 -0.73 7.59 -1.23
N VAL A 38 -0.27 7.07 -2.35
CA VAL A 38 -0.80 7.42 -3.67
C VAL A 38 -2.00 6.54 -4.02
N SER A 39 -1.88 5.23 -3.81
CA SER A 39 -2.88 4.27 -4.27
C SER A 39 -2.69 2.91 -3.61
N ILE A 40 -3.82 2.24 -3.32
CA ILE A 40 -3.85 0.83 -2.96
C ILE A 40 -4.59 0.12 -4.10
N GLY A 41 -3.91 -0.79 -4.77
CA GLY A 41 -4.46 -1.44 -5.96
C GLY A 41 -3.94 -2.86 -6.14
N GLU A 42 -4.51 -3.57 -7.10
CA GLU A 42 -4.02 -4.88 -7.49
C GLU A 42 -2.66 -4.73 -8.18
N SER A 43 -1.74 -5.63 -7.89
CA SER A 43 -0.46 -5.63 -8.59
C SER A 43 -0.70 -5.93 -10.07
N PRO A 44 -0.21 -5.08 -10.99
CA PRO A 44 -0.26 -5.39 -12.42
C PRO A 44 0.64 -6.58 -12.79
N ILE A 45 1.57 -6.96 -11.90
CA ILE A 45 2.54 -8.04 -12.11
C ILE A 45 2.07 -9.34 -11.44
N TYR A 46 1.54 -9.25 -10.23
CA TYR A 46 1.13 -10.40 -9.42
C TYR A 46 -0.38 -10.37 -9.16
N GLN A 47 -1.13 -11.17 -9.92
CA GLN A 47 -2.60 -11.20 -9.84
C GLN A 47 -3.16 -11.53 -8.43
N ASP A 48 -2.33 -12.12 -7.56
CA ASP A 48 -2.67 -12.47 -6.17
C ASP A 48 -2.08 -11.51 -5.12
N SER A 49 -1.66 -10.32 -5.53
CA SER A 49 -1.01 -9.36 -4.63
C SER A 49 -1.65 -7.99 -4.70
N ILE A 50 -1.74 -7.35 -3.54
CA ILE A 50 -2.13 -5.94 -3.41
C ILE A 50 -0.84 -5.13 -3.29
N TRP A 51 -0.77 -4.04 -4.06
CA TRP A 51 0.30 -3.07 -4.05
C TRP A 51 -0.16 -1.78 -3.38
N VAL A 52 0.63 -1.35 -2.40
CA VAL A 52 0.49 -0.06 -1.73
C VAL A 52 1.53 0.88 -2.33
N ASN A 53 1.09 1.79 -3.19
CA ASN A 53 1.94 2.78 -3.83
C ASN A 53 2.17 3.94 -2.87
N ILE A 54 3.42 4.09 -2.44
CA ILE A 54 3.86 5.15 -1.54
C ILE A 54 4.93 5.96 -2.26
N ILE A 55 4.80 7.29 -2.23
CA ILE A 55 5.83 8.20 -2.69
C ILE A 55 6.48 8.88 -1.49
N MET A 56 7.74 9.24 -1.67
CA MET A 56 8.45 10.16 -0.82
C MET A 56 8.52 11.45 -1.65
N PRO A 57 7.76 12.51 -1.31
CA PRO A 57 7.94 13.79 -1.94
C PRO A 57 9.40 14.20 -1.69
N GLU A 58 10.12 14.54 -2.75
CA GLU A 58 11.41 15.18 -2.59
C GLU A 58 11.13 16.56 -2.00
N ASP A 59 11.59 16.81 -0.77
CA ASP A 59 11.74 18.17 -0.24
C ASP A 59 12.58 18.94 -1.27
N GLU A 60 12.07 20.09 -1.72
CA GLU A 60 12.62 20.91 -2.84
C GLU A 60 14.16 21.03 -2.90
#